data_AF-A0A9X4RP12-F1
#
_entry.id   AF-A0A9X4RP12-F1
#
_cell.length_a   1.000
_cell.length_b   1.000
_cell.length_c   1.000
_cell.angle_alpha   90.00
_cell.angle_beta   90.00
_cell.angle_gamma   90.00
#
_symmetry.space_group_name_H-M   'P 1'
#
loop_
_entity.id
_entity.type
_entity.pdbx_description
1 polymer ?
#
loop_
_entity_poly.entity_id
_entity_poly.type
_entity_poly.pdbx_seq_one_letter_code
_entity_poly.pdbx_strand_id
1 'polypeptide(L)'
;MKTILRYFWYQEKYNLHRTVNGFFYYLRKLPLVGQSIPESIFKSYSFKSALFLFLICLTALFSFHDLFIYYILQPFTKDMEVINPVYKFLSGALYWVAYLNIKLDLGSHLYILLISLAMIAYVSIGYWILLKKAPQTFRLKL
;
A
#
# COMPACT_ATOMS: atom_id res chain seq x y z
N MET A 1 2.28 32.86 14.72
CA MET A 1 2.34 31.76 13.72
C MET A 1 2.55 30.38 14.34
N LYS A 2 3.59 30.16 15.18
CA LYS A 2 3.88 28.85 15.80
C LYS A 2 2.73 28.28 16.66
N THR A 3 1.98 29.12 17.37
CA THR A 3 0.84 28.72 18.21
C THR A 3 -0.35 28.23 17.37
N ILE A 4 -0.70 28.97 16.31
CA ILE A 4 -1.78 28.60 15.37
C ILE A 4 -1.48 27.24 14.73
N LEU A 5 -0.25 27.03 14.24
CA LEU A 5 0.16 25.75 13.66
C LEU A 5 0.01 24.60 14.67
N ARG A 6 0.38 24.83 15.93
CA ARG A 6 0.25 23.83 17.00
C ARG A 6 -1.21 23.46 17.26
N TYR A 7 -2.10 24.44 17.37
CA TYR A 7 -3.54 24.19 17.53
C TYR A 7 -4.14 23.46 16.34
N PHE A 8 -3.75 23.85 15.12
CA PHE A 8 -4.14 23.17 13.90
C PHE A 8 -3.78 21.67 13.94
N TRP A 9 -2.52 21.35 14.29
CA TRP A 9 -2.08 19.95 14.44
C TRP A 9 -2.83 19.19 15.55
N TYR A 10 -3.15 19.84 16.67
CA TYR A 10 -3.98 19.22 17.72
C TYR A 10 -5.39 18.91 17.24
N GLN A 11 -6.02 19.86 16.54
CA GLN A 11 -7.36 19.70 16.00
C GLN A 11 -7.40 18.59 14.96
N GLU A 12 -6.42 18.56 14.06
CA GLU A 12 -6.32 17.52 13.03
C GLU A 12 -6.13 16.13 13.64
N LYS A 13 -5.23 16.02 14.63
CA LYS A 13 -5.02 14.77 15.37
C LYS A 13 -6.31 14.30 16.06
N TYR A 14 -7.03 15.21 16.70
CA TYR A 14 -8.31 14.91 17.34
C TYR A 14 -9.36 14.43 16.33
N ASN A 15 -9.50 15.14 15.21
CA ASN A 15 -10.43 14.77 14.12
C ASN A 15 -10.11 13.38 13.56
N LEU A 16 -8.84 13.11 13.29
CA LEU A 16 -8.38 11.78 12.86
C LEU A 16 -8.77 10.69 13.86
N HIS A 17 -8.52 10.89 15.16
CA HIS A 17 -8.91 9.92 16.18
C HIS A 17 -10.42 9.68 16.23
N ARG A 18 -11.23 10.75 16.16
CA ARG A 18 -12.69 10.64 16.13
C ARG A 18 -13.16 9.87 14.90
N THR A 19 -12.65 10.21 13.71
CA THR A 19 -13.04 9.56 12.44
C THR A 19 -12.65 8.09 12.42
N VAL A 20 -11.41 7.75 12.79
CA VAL A 20 -10.93 6.35 12.83
C VAL A 20 -11.72 5.52 13.84
N ASN A 21 -11.94 6.05 15.05
CA ASN A 21 -12.74 5.33 16.05
C ASN A 21 -14.21 5.20 15.64
N GLY A 22 -14.79 6.22 15.01
CA GLY A 22 -16.14 6.17 14.45
C GLY A 22 -16.27 5.09 13.37
N PHE A 23 -15.29 5.01 12.46
CA PHE A 23 -15.23 3.96 11.43
C PHE A 23 -15.25 2.56 12.05
N PHE A 24 -14.34 2.28 13.00
CA PHE A 24 -14.30 0.97 13.66
C PHE A 24 -15.58 0.66 14.46
N TYR A 25 -16.22 1.68 15.05
CA TYR A 25 -17.49 1.52 15.74
C TYR A 25 -18.60 1.05 14.79
N TYR A 26 -18.76 1.70 13.63
CA TYR A 26 -19.74 1.27 12.64
C TYR A 26 -19.40 -0.09 12.02
N LEU A 27 -18.12 -0.38 11.78
CA LEU A 27 -17.65 -1.68 11.28
C LEU A 27 -18.03 -2.81 12.26
N ARG A 28 -17.93 -2.56 13.58
CA ARG A 28 -18.32 -3.51 14.62
C ARG A 28 -19.83 -3.79 14.66
N LYS A 29 -20.66 -2.90 14.12
CA LYS A 29 -22.12 -3.09 14.07
C LYS A 29 -22.57 -4.00 12.92
N LEU A 30 -21.67 -4.38 12.01
CA LEU A 30 -22.00 -5.29 10.90
C LEU A 30 -22.15 -6.73 11.40
N PRO A 31 -23.19 -7.47 10.99
CA PRO A 31 -23.53 -8.78 11.56
C PRO A 31 -22.44 -9.86 11.33
N LEU A 32 -21.68 -9.78 10.22
CA LEU A 32 -20.65 -10.77 9.88
C LEU A 32 -19.24 -10.37 10.34
N VAL A 33 -18.93 -9.07 10.31
CA VAL A 33 -17.58 -8.56 10.56
C VAL A 33 -17.39 -8.15 12.02
N GLY A 34 -18.49 -7.79 12.68
CA GLY A 34 -18.43 -7.15 13.99
C GLY A 34 -17.94 -8.02 15.13
N GLN A 35 -18.13 -9.33 15.03
CA GLN A 35 -17.68 -10.30 16.04
C GLN A 35 -16.15 -10.48 16.02
N SER A 36 -15.51 -10.22 14.87
CA SER A 36 -14.07 -10.40 14.67
C SER A 36 -13.23 -9.18 15.09
N ILE A 37 -13.85 -8.08 15.50
CA ILE A 37 -13.16 -6.82 15.85
C ILE A 37 -13.01 -6.73 17.38
N PRO A 38 -11.80 -6.98 17.93
CA PRO A 38 -11.57 -6.88 19.37
C PRO A 38 -11.57 -5.43 19.86
N GLU A 39 -12.01 -5.21 21.11
CA GLU A 39 -12.03 -3.89 21.74
C GLU A 39 -10.66 -3.26 21.93
N SER A 40 -9.60 -4.09 21.92
CA SER A 40 -8.21 -3.65 21.99
C SER A 40 -7.80 -2.74 20.84
N ILE A 41 -8.48 -2.80 19.68
CA ILE A 41 -8.23 -1.91 18.53
C ILE A 41 -8.49 -0.45 18.91
N PHE A 42 -9.47 -0.15 19.77
CA PHE A 42 -9.76 1.23 20.16
C PHE A 42 -8.64 1.85 21.00
N LYS A 43 -7.93 1.04 21.81
CA LYS A 43 -6.85 1.47 22.70
C LYS A 43 -5.46 1.45 22.06
N SER A 44 -5.23 0.61 21.05
CA SER A 44 -3.89 0.40 20.46
C SER A 44 -3.53 1.45 19.40
N TYR A 45 -3.04 2.60 19.85
CA TYR A 45 -2.60 3.67 18.94
C TYR A 45 -1.42 3.28 18.06
N SER A 46 -0.42 2.58 18.62
CA SER A 46 0.76 2.13 17.87
C SER A 46 0.38 1.17 16.72
N PHE A 47 -0.54 0.24 16.98
CA PHE A 47 -1.07 -0.66 15.97
C PHE A 47 -1.75 0.09 14.82
N LYS A 48 -2.64 1.05 15.14
CA LYS A 48 -3.33 1.88 14.14
C LYS A 48 -2.35 2.64 13.26
N SER A 49 -1.32 3.24 13.85
CA SER A 49 -0.29 3.97 13.10
C SER A 49 0.53 3.05 12.20
N ALA A 50 0.93 1.87 12.68
CA ALA A 50 1.67 0.89 11.89
C ALA A 50 0.82 0.35 10.73
N LEU A 51 -0.45 0.05 10.99
CA LEU A 51 -1.42 -0.38 9.97
C LEU A 51 -1.62 0.71 8.90
N PHE A 52 -1.76 1.98 9.33
CA PHE A 52 -1.90 3.10 8.41
C PHE A 52 -0.67 3.26 7.49
N LEU A 53 0.53 3.20 8.06
CA LEU A 53 1.78 3.20 7.28
C LEU A 53 1.81 2.06 6.27
N PHE A 54 1.50 0.84 6.73
CA PHE A 54 1.47 -0.34 5.88
C PHE A 54 0.49 -0.19 4.71
N LEU A 55 -0.73 0.29 4.97
CA LEU A 55 -1.73 0.52 3.92
C LEU A 55 -1.27 1.54 2.89
N ILE A 56 -0.65 2.64 3.33
CA ILE A 56 -0.07 3.64 2.40
C ILE A 56 1.03 3.01 1.54
N CYS A 57 1.96 2.27 2.16
CA CYS A 57 3.02 1.57 1.44
C CYS A 57 2.46 0.55 0.45
N LEU A 58 1.41 -0.17 0.83
CA LEU A 58 0.74 -1.16 -0.01
C LEU A 58 0.05 -0.50 -1.21
N THR A 59 -0.69 0.59 -0.99
CA THR A 59 -1.29 1.38 -2.07
C THR A 59 -0.20 1.90 -3.02
N ALA A 60 0.88 2.46 -2.49
CA ALA A 60 1.99 2.94 -3.30
C ALA A 60 2.64 1.81 -4.12
N LEU A 61 2.83 0.63 -3.52
CA LEU A 61 3.40 -0.54 -4.21
C LEU A 61 2.53 -0.94 -5.41
N PHE A 62 1.23 -1.20 -5.20
CA PHE A 62 0.35 -1.67 -6.26
C PHE A 62 0.15 -0.62 -7.35
N SER A 63 -0.07 0.66 -6.97
CA SER A 63 -0.21 1.73 -7.96
C SER A 63 1.08 1.96 -8.76
N PHE A 64 2.25 1.82 -8.14
CA PHE A 64 3.53 2.01 -8.84
C PHE A 64 3.91 0.81 -9.71
N HIS A 65 3.69 -0.43 -9.25
CA HIS A 65 4.18 -1.65 -9.88
C HIS A 65 3.67 -1.83 -11.32
N ASP A 66 2.38 -1.63 -11.56
CA ASP A 66 1.80 -1.81 -12.89
C ASP A 66 2.35 -0.77 -13.88
N LEU A 67 2.46 0.49 -13.46
CA LEU A 67 3.09 1.54 -14.26
C LEU A 67 4.56 1.23 -14.50
N PHE A 68 5.29 0.81 -13.46
CA PHE A 68 6.70 0.50 -13.57
C PHE A 68 6.96 -0.61 -14.60
N ILE A 69 6.20 -1.70 -14.56
CA ILE A 69 6.36 -2.76 -15.56
C ILE A 69 5.93 -2.27 -16.94
N TYR A 70 4.86 -1.47 -17.02
CA TYR A 70 4.40 -0.89 -18.29
C TYR A 70 5.53 -0.12 -18.99
N TYR A 71 6.22 0.78 -18.28
CA TYR A 71 7.29 1.59 -18.86
C TYR A 71 8.57 0.80 -19.21
N ILE A 72 8.82 -0.32 -18.53
CA ILE A 72 10.03 -1.13 -18.75
C ILE A 72 9.82 -2.17 -19.85
N LEU A 73 8.71 -2.91 -19.83
CA LEU A 73 8.48 -4.05 -20.73
C LEU A 73 7.52 -3.74 -21.88
N GLN A 74 6.68 -2.70 -21.73
CA GLN A 74 5.61 -2.35 -22.66
C GLN A 74 4.81 -3.59 -23.13
N PRO A 75 4.05 -4.21 -22.21
CA PRO A 75 3.48 -5.54 -22.44
C PRO A 75 2.15 -5.55 -23.21
N PHE A 76 1.55 -4.38 -23.42
CA PHE A 76 0.23 -4.21 -24.06
C PHE A 76 0.35 -3.74 -25.51
N THR A 77 -0.58 -4.20 -26.37
CA THR A 77 -0.83 -3.62 -27.70
C THR A 77 -1.71 -2.38 -27.62
N LYS A 78 -1.93 -1.71 -28.77
CA LYS A 78 -2.95 -0.65 -28.88
C LYS A 78 -4.35 -1.13 -28.50
N ASP A 79 -4.66 -2.38 -28.80
CA ASP A 79 -5.94 -3.02 -28.48
C ASP A 79 -5.99 -3.53 -27.03
N MET A 80 -5.00 -3.16 -26.19
CA MET A 80 -4.88 -3.52 -24.78
C MET A 80 -4.72 -5.02 -24.51
N GLU A 81 -4.30 -5.79 -25.52
CA GLU A 81 -4.01 -7.21 -25.34
C GLU A 81 -2.65 -7.43 -24.68
N VAL A 82 -2.62 -8.33 -23.69
CA VAL A 82 -1.38 -8.70 -22.99
C VAL A 82 -0.62 -9.74 -23.80
N ILE A 83 0.37 -9.29 -24.56
CA ILE A 83 1.23 -10.19 -25.36
C ILE A 83 2.37 -10.75 -24.53
N ASN A 84 2.97 -9.96 -23.63
CA ASN A 84 4.22 -10.35 -22.98
C ASN A 84 4.00 -11.36 -21.83
N PRO A 85 4.47 -12.62 -21.95
CA PRO A 85 4.31 -13.62 -20.89
C PRO A 85 5.06 -13.25 -19.61
N VAL A 86 6.14 -12.47 -19.71
CA VAL A 86 6.88 -11.97 -18.55
C VAL A 86 6.02 -11.07 -17.68
N TYR A 87 5.15 -10.24 -18.27
CA TYR A 87 4.21 -9.42 -17.49
C TYR A 87 3.23 -10.29 -16.70
N LYS A 88 2.62 -11.30 -17.33
CA LYS A 88 1.70 -12.22 -16.65
C LYS A 88 2.38 -12.93 -15.47
N PHE A 89 3.62 -13.37 -15.67
CA PHE A 89 4.40 -13.99 -14.60
C PHE A 89 4.72 -13.02 -13.46
N LEU A 90 5.18 -11.80 -13.76
CA LEU A 90 5.53 -10.79 -12.74
C LEU A 90 4.30 -10.38 -11.92
N SER A 91 3.16 -10.12 -12.56
CA SER A 91 1.91 -9.82 -11.87
C SER A 91 1.47 -11.01 -11.02
N GLY A 92 1.51 -12.24 -11.56
CA GLY A 92 1.21 -13.45 -10.79
C GLY A 92 2.12 -13.63 -9.57
N ALA A 93 3.42 -13.36 -9.71
CA ALA A 93 4.39 -13.43 -8.62
C ALA A 93 4.09 -12.41 -7.52
N LEU A 94 3.70 -11.18 -7.87
CA LEU A 94 3.30 -10.17 -6.87
C LEU A 94 2.10 -10.64 -6.05
N TYR A 95 1.03 -11.14 -6.71
CA TYR A 95 -0.13 -11.66 -6.01
C TYR A 95 0.18 -12.91 -5.19
N TRP A 96 1.10 -13.76 -5.68
CA TRP A 96 1.58 -14.91 -4.92
C TRP A 96 2.30 -14.50 -3.63
N VAL A 97 3.18 -13.50 -3.69
CA VAL A 97 3.84 -12.94 -2.50
C VAL A 97 2.81 -12.36 -1.53
N ALA A 98 1.80 -11.63 -2.04
CA ALA A 98 0.72 -11.11 -1.21
C ALA A 98 -0.09 -12.24 -0.55
N TYR A 99 -0.34 -13.34 -1.25
CA TYR A 99 -1.02 -14.50 -0.70
C TYR A 99 -0.18 -15.21 0.39
N LEU A 100 1.14 -15.33 0.20
CA LEU A 100 2.03 -15.87 1.24
C LEU A 100 2.01 -15.01 2.52
N ASN A 101 1.88 -13.69 2.38
CA ASN A 101 1.75 -12.77 3.51
C ASN A 101 0.48 -13.04 4.36
N ILE A 102 -0.60 -13.55 3.76
CA ILE A 102 -1.83 -13.91 4.49
C ILE A 102 -1.61 -15.14 5.38
N LYS A 103 -0.76 -16.07 4.95
CA LYS A 103 -0.48 -17.32 5.69
C LYS A 103 0.51 -17.15 6.83
N LEU A 104 1.32 -16.10 6.79
CA LEU A 104 2.28 -15.81 7.84
C LEU A 104 1.51 -15.20 9.02
N ASP A 105 1.55 -15.87 10.17
CA ASP A 105 0.93 -15.38 11.41
C ASP A 105 1.75 -14.21 11.98
N LEU A 106 1.49 -13.02 11.45
CA LEU A 106 2.31 -11.83 11.67
C LEU A 106 1.61 -10.85 12.59
N GLY A 107 1.43 -11.28 13.83
CA GLY A 107 1.06 -10.39 14.94
C GLY A 107 2.19 -9.46 15.40
N SER A 108 3.35 -9.46 14.74
CA SER A 108 4.53 -8.69 15.17
C SER A 108 4.58 -7.29 14.55
N HIS A 109 4.61 -6.27 15.38
CA HIS A 109 4.83 -4.87 14.97
C HIS A 109 6.10 -4.68 14.15
N LEU A 110 7.16 -5.45 14.44
CA LEU A 110 8.43 -5.39 13.70
C LEU A 110 8.26 -5.85 12.26
N TYR A 111 7.44 -6.87 12.02
CA TYR A 111 7.18 -7.34 10.66
C TYR A 111 6.54 -6.25 9.80
N ILE A 112 5.51 -5.58 10.34
CA ILE A 112 4.79 -4.51 9.64
C ILE A 112 5.76 -3.39 9.24
N LEU A 113 6.70 -3.04 10.10
CA LEU A 113 7.74 -2.05 9.80
C LEU A 113 8.70 -2.53 8.70
N LEU A 114 9.21 -3.76 8.80
CA LEU A 114 10.15 -4.32 7.83
C LEU A 114 9.53 -4.44 6.44
N ILE A 115 8.30 -4.96 6.33
CA ILE A 115 7.62 -5.11 5.03
C ILE A 115 7.28 -3.73 4.44
N SER A 116 6.90 -2.75 5.27
CA SER A 116 6.68 -1.37 4.82
C SER A 116 7.96 -0.75 4.27
N LEU A 117 9.09 -0.94 4.96
CA LEU A 117 10.40 -0.48 4.51
C LEU A 117 10.80 -1.15 3.18
N ALA A 118 10.55 -2.45 3.03
CA ALA A 118 10.81 -3.18 1.79
C ALA A 118 9.98 -2.62 0.61
N MET A 119 8.70 -2.30 0.84
CA MET A 119 7.84 -1.67 -0.18
C MET A 119 8.34 -0.28 -0.57
N ILE A 120 8.73 0.55 0.40
CA ILE A 120 9.32 1.88 0.15
C ILE A 120 10.61 1.76 -0.66
N ALA A 121 11.48 0.81 -0.30
CA ALA A 121 12.72 0.55 -1.02
C ALA A 121 12.45 0.11 -2.47
N TYR A 122 11.49 -0.80 -2.68
CA TYR A 122 11.08 -1.23 -4.01
C TYR A 122 10.60 -0.05 -4.87
N VAL A 123 9.71 0.79 -4.35
CA VAL A 123 9.20 1.97 -5.08
C VAL A 123 10.33 2.96 -5.37
N SER A 124 11.21 3.20 -4.40
CA SER A 124 12.31 4.17 -4.53
C SER A 124 13.35 3.72 -5.56
N ILE A 125 13.79 2.45 -5.49
CA ILE A 125 14.72 1.85 -6.44
C ILE A 125 14.07 1.74 -7.82
N GLY A 126 12.82 1.30 -7.88
CA GLY A 126 12.05 1.22 -9.12
C GLY A 126 11.91 2.58 -9.80
N TYR A 127 11.60 3.63 -9.05
CA TYR A 127 11.51 4.99 -9.58
C TYR A 127 12.86 5.48 -10.12
N TRP A 128 13.96 5.21 -9.41
CA TRP A 128 15.30 5.54 -9.91
C TRP A 128 15.64 4.80 -11.22
N ILE A 129 15.31 3.50 -11.31
CA ILE A 129 15.48 2.72 -12.54
C ILE A 129 14.61 3.27 -13.67
N LEU A 130 13.36 3.64 -13.36
CA LEU A 130 12.41 4.21 -14.31
C LEU A 130 13.01 5.47 -14.95
N LEU A 131 13.52 6.41 -14.15
CA LEU A 131 14.13 7.64 -14.66
C LEU A 131 15.31 7.36 -15.61
N LYS A 132 16.06 6.28 -15.39
CA LYS A 132 17.23 5.93 -16.19
C LYS A 132 16.88 5.13 -17.46
N LYS A 133 15.93 4.19 -17.36
CA LYS A 133 15.61 3.23 -18.44
C LYS A 133 14.39 3.60 -19.28
N ALA A 134 13.37 4.24 -18.70
CA ALA A 134 12.17 4.65 -19.43
C ALA A 134 12.44 5.46 -20.71
N PRO A 135 13.38 6.45 -20.75
CA PRO A 135 13.62 7.20 -21.99
C PRO A 135 14.17 6.32 -23.13
N GLN A 136 14.74 5.15 -22.83
CA GLN A 136 15.29 4.23 -23.82
C GLN A 136 14.26 3.20 -24.29
N THR A 137 13.35 2.78 -23.40
CA THR A 137 12.36 1.72 -23.66
C THR A 137 10.99 2.23 -24.13
N PHE A 138 10.68 3.51 -23.93
CA PHE A 138 9.39 4.09 -24.32
C PHE A 138 9.32 4.41 -25.81
N ARG A 139 9.08 3.38 -26.63
CA ARG A 139 8.75 3.53 -28.05
C ARG A 139 7.39 2.93 -28.30
N LEU A 140 6.42 3.67 -28.84
CA LEU A 140 5.10 3.12 -29.15
C LEU A 140 5.24 1.95 -30.13
N LYS A 141 4.96 0.72 -29.67
CA LYS A 141 4.84 -0.44 -30.56
C LYS A 141 3.51 -0.29 -31.30
N LEU A 142 3.60 -0.22 -32.63
CA LEU A 142 2.49 0.07 -33.53
C LEU A 142 1.51 -1.08 -33.62
#